data_AF-A0A917LD84-F1
#
_entry.id   AF-A0A917LD84-F1
#
_cell.length_a   1.000
_cell.length_b   1.000
_cell.length_c   1.000
_cell.angle_alpha   90.00
_cell.angle_beta   90.00
_cell.angle_gamma   90.00
#
_symmetry.space_group_name_H-M   'P 1'
#
loop_
_entity.id
_entity.type
_entity.pdbx_description
1 polymer ?
#
loop_
_entity_poly.entity_id
_entity_poly.type
_entity_poly.pdbx_seq_one_letter_code
_entity_poly.pdbx_strand_id
1 'polypeptide(L)' 'MEVAFCVDSTKFYSKEVKTGKVLKGAPSITDFDYFKIIMVKFPTGDSLWQASKVYVEAKAAKCQ' A
#
# COMPACT_ATOMS: atom_id res chain seq x y z
N MET A 1 14.67 10.47 2.37
CA MET A 1 14.06 10.44 1.03
C MET A 1 12.57 10.29 1.19
N GLU A 2 11.77 10.97 0.38
CA GLU A 2 10.31 10.82 0.37
C GLU A 2 9.88 10.04 -0.87
N VAL A 3 8.96 9.09 -0.69
CA VAL A 3 8.33 8.33 -1.78
C VAL A 3 6.83 8.41 -1.59
N ALA A 4 6.10 8.82 -2.63
CA ALA A 4 4.65 8.91 -2.57
C ALA A 4 4.00 8.31 -3.83
N PHE A 5 2.91 7.57 -3.64
CA PHE A 5 2.25 6.82 -4.72
C PHE A 5 0.80 6.50 -4.37
N CYS A 6 -0.01 6.28 -5.41
CA CYS A 6 -1.37 5.78 -5.30
C CYS A 6 -1.38 4.25 -5.28
N VAL A 7 -2.34 3.69 -4.53
CA VAL A 7 -2.65 2.25 -4.51
C VAL A 7 -4.11 2.07 -4.90
N ASP A 8 -4.34 1.13 -5.82
CA ASP A 8 -5.66 0.66 -6.25
C ASP A 8 -5.81 -0.80 -5.80
N SER A 9 -6.53 -1.02 -4.70
CA SER A 9 -6.79 -2.36 -4.16
C SER A 9 -8.02 -3.03 -4.77
N THR A 10 -8.70 -2.42 -5.74
CA THR A 10 -9.84 -3.08 -6.43
C THR A 10 -9.41 -4.34 -7.18
N LYS A 11 -8.10 -4.42 -7.51
CA LYS A 11 -7.46 -5.55 -8.20
C LYS A 11 -6.96 -6.62 -7.24
N PHE A 12 -7.06 -6.40 -5.93
CA PHE A 12 -6.56 -7.35 -4.93
C PHE A 12 -7.56 -8.48 -4.71
N TYR A 13 -7.01 -9.66 -4.48
CA TYR A 13 -7.77 -10.86 -4.12
C TYR A 13 -7.39 -11.26 -2.69
N SER A 14 -8.40 -11.56 -1.88
CA SER A 14 -8.19 -12.15 -0.56
C SER A 14 -8.33 -13.66 -0.65
N LYS A 15 -7.59 -14.41 0.17
CA LYS A 15 -7.70 -15.87 0.24
C LYS A 15 -7.90 -16.32 1.68
N GLU A 16 -8.93 -17.10 1.91
CA GLU A 16 -9.09 -17.81 3.17
C GLU A 16 -8.04 -18.93 3.26
N VAL A 17 -7.15 -18.85 4.26
CA VAL A 17 -5.98 -19.75 4.36
C VAL A 17 -6.41 -21.21 4.51
N LYS A 18 -7.43 -21.49 5.35
CA LYS A 18 -7.86 -22.85 5.67
C LYS A 18 -8.61 -23.55 4.53
N THR A 19 -9.50 -22.81 3.86
CA THR A 19 -10.40 -23.37 2.82
C THR A 19 -9.81 -23.22 1.42
N GLY A 20 -8.82 -22.35 1.25
CA GLY A 20 -8.28 -21.98 -0.05
C GLY A 20 -9.21 -21.10 -0.90
N LYS A 21 -10.38 -20.73 -0.38
CA LYS A 21 -11.38 -19.92 -1.08
C LYS A 21 -10.83 -18.53 -1.39
N VAL A 22 -10.96 -18.11 -2.65
CA VAL A 22 -10.62 -16.76 -3.10
C VAL A 22 -11.85 -15.86 -2.95
N LEU A 23 -11.65 -14.71 -2.33
CA LEU A 23 -12.65 -13.67 -2.13
C LEU A 23 -12.31 -12.48 -3.04
N LYS A 24 -13.32 -12.00 -3.77
CA LYS A 24 -13.24 -10.78 -4.57
C LYS A 24 -14.07 -9.70 -3.86
N GLY A 25 -13.47 -8.55 -3.60
CA GLY A 25 -14.19 -7.39 -3.09
C GLY A 25 -15.08 -6.76 -4.17
N ALA A 26 -16.12 -6.04 -3.76
CA ALA A 26 -16.84 -5.14 -4.66
C ALA A 26 -16.07 -3.81 -4.73
N PRO A 27 -15.75 -3.27 -5.93
CA PRO A 27 -15.00 -2.02 -6.06
C PRO A 27 -15.68 -0.86 -5.33
N SER A 28 -14.90 -0.08 -4.60
CA SER A 28 -15.35 1.04 -3.77
C SER A 28 -14.27 2.12 -3.69
N ILE A 29 -14.65 3.36 -3.37
CA ILE A 29 -13.69 4.43 -3.08
C ILE A 29 -12.75 4.08 -1.93
N THR A 30 -13.17 3.17 -1.04
CA THR A 30 -12.34 2.63 0.05
C THR A 30 -11.16 1.80 -0.43
N ASP A 31 -11.08 1.48 -1.72
CA ASP A 31 -9.98 0.71 -2.32
C ASP A 31 -8.85 1.61 -2.85
N PHE A 32 -8.99 2.93 -2.76
CA PHE A 32 -8.00 3.89 -3.25
C PHE A 32 -7.34 4.62 -2.10
N ASP A 33 -6.03 4.46 -1.98
CA ASP A 33 -5.22 5.07 -0.93
C ASP A 33 -4.02 5.80 -1.53
N TYR A 34 -3.62 6.91 -0.89
CA TYR A 34 -2.39 7.61 -1.20
C TYR A 34 -1.37 7.44 -0.08
N PHE A 35 -0.25 6.80 -0.40
CA PHE A 35 0.85 6.56 0.52
C PHE A 35 1.89 7.66 0.39
N LYS A 36 2.39 8.13 1.54
CA LYS A 36 3.58 8.95 1.65
C LYS A 36 4.51 8.33 2.68
N ILE A 37 5.67 7.88 2.21
CA ILE A 37 6.65 7.14 3.02
C ILE A 37 7.93 7.97 3.13
N ILE A 38 8.37 8.18 4.37
CA ILE A 38 9.67 8.77 4.67
C ILE A 38 10.68 7.63 4.83
N MET A 39 11.65 7.57 3.92
CA MET A 39 12.71 6.58 3.87
C MET A 39 14.01 7.14 4.46
N VAL A 40 14.71 6.34 5.25
CA VAL A 40 16.04 6.61 5.80
C VAL A 40 17.04 5.58 5.29
N LYS A 41 18.32 5.95 5.18
CA LYS A 41 19.38 5.02 4.73
C LYS A 41 19.57 3.95 5.81
N PHE A 42 19.57 2.68 5.42
CA PHE A 42 19.78 1.58 6.33
C PHE A 42 21.29 1.35 6.53
N PRO A 43 21.79 1.25 7.77
CA PRO A 43 23.23 1.34 8.03
C PRO A 43 24.04 0.11 7.59
N THR A 44 23.40 -1.01 7.23
CA THR A 44 24.11 -2.26 6.89
C THR A 44 24.33 -2.48 5.39
N GLY A 45 23.99 -1.52 4.53
CA GLY A 45 24.23 -1.65 3.09
C GLY A 45 24.10 -0.32 2.34
N ASP A 46 24.95 -0.10 1.33
CA ASP A 46 25.08 1.20 0.67
C ASP A 46 23.86 1.62 -0.16
N SER A 47 23.06 0.67 -0.62
CA SER A 47 21.88 0.89 -1.46
C SER A 47 20.54 0.61 -0.76
N LEU A 48 20.56 0.30 0.54
CA LEU A 48 19.36 -0.07 1.28
C LEU A 48 18.73 1.15 1.94
N TRP A 49 17.41 1.25 1.77
CA TRP A 49 16.58 2.26 2.42
C TRP A 49 15.50 1.56 3.23
N GLN A 50 15.25 2.07 4.44
CA GLN A 50 14.23 1.59 5.34
C GLN A 50 13.13 2.64 5.49
N ALA A 51 11.87 2.21 5.50
CA ALA A 51 10.76 3.07 5.86
C ALA A 51 10.87 3.48 7.33
N SER A 52 10.92 4.79 7.59
CA SER A 52 10.94 5.38 8.94
C SER A 52 9.55 5.81 9.39
N LYS A 53 8.77 6.43 8.48
CA LYS A 53 7.40 6.86 8.74
C LYS A 53 6.54 6.57 7.53
N VAL A 54 5.30 6.16 7.79
CA VAL A 54 4.29 5.89 6.76
C VAL A 54 3.06 6.72 7.08
N TYR A 55 2.64 7.52 6.11
CA TYR A 55 1.40 8.29 6.16
C TYR A 55 0.48 7.75 5.07
N VAL A 56 -0.79 7.56 5.43
CA VAL A 56 -1.81 7.03 4.52
C VAL A 56 -3.01 7.98 4.53
N GLU A 57 -3.36 8.47 3.36
CA GLU A 57 -4.63 9.15 3.12
C GLU A 57 -5.58 8.14 2.50
N ALA A 58 -6.57 7.70 3.28
CA ALA A 58 -7.54 6.70 2.86
C ALA A 58 -8.67 7.33 2.03
N LYS A 59 -9.30 6.53 1.16
CA LYS A 59 -10.38 6.99 0.25
C LYS A 59 -9.93 8.16 -0.63
N ALA A 60 -8.68 8.09 -1.11
CA ALA A 60 -8.04 9.13 -1.88
C ALA A 60 -8.64 9.21 -3.30
N ALA A 61 -9.66 10.03 -3.51
CA ALA A 61 -10.33 10.19 -4.81
C ALA A 61 -9.40 10.61 -5.96
N LYS A 62 -8.26 11.25 -5.65
CA LYS A 62 -7.20 11.56 -6.62
C LYS A 62 -6.48 10.31 -7.19
N CYS A 63 -6.66 9.16 -6.56
CA CYS A 63 -6.04 7.89 -6.94
C CYS A 63 -6.99 6.95 -7.69
N GLN A 64 -8.24 7.38 -7.93
CA GLN A 64 -9.24 6.65 -8.72
C GLN A 64 -8.99 6.76 -10.22
#